data_AF-A0A0A0L674-F1
#
_entry.id   AF-A0A0A0L674-F1
#
_cell.length_a   1.000
_cell.length_b   1.000
_cell.length_c   1.000
_cell.angle_alpha   90.00
_cell.angle_beta   90.00
_cell.angle_gamma   90.00
#
_symmetry.space_group_name_H-M   'P 1'
#
loop_
_entity.id
_entity.type
_entity.pdbx_description
1 polymer ?
#
loop_
_entity_poly.entity_id
_entity_poly.type
_entity_poly.pdbx_seq_one_letter_code
_entity_poly.pdbx_strand_id
1 'polypeptide(L)'
;MADENHIEVPVPDDGAPETSNGHEQDSVELAPTSQKGEDDVKEGTKKKKKKNKSKKKKEAPQQTDPPTIPITDLFPSGDFPEGEIQQYKDDNLWRTTSEEKRELERLEKPMYNSIRRAAEVHRQVRKYIRSIVKPGMLMTDLCETLENTVRKLISENGLQAGIAFPTGCSLNWVAAHWTPNTGDTTVLQYDDVMKLDFGTHIDGCIVDCAFTVAFNPMFDPLLEASREATNTGIKESGIDVRLCDVGAAIQEVMESYEVEINGKVYQVKSIRNLNGHSIGRYQIHAGKSVPIVKGGEQTKMEEGEFFAIETFGSTGKGYVREDLECSHYMKNFDVGHVPLRLPRAKQLLATINNNFSTLAFCRRYLDRLGETKYLMALKNLCDTGIVQAYPPLCDSKGSYVSQFEHTILLRPTCKEVISRGEDY
;
A
#
# COMPACT_ATOMS: atom_id res chain seq x y z
N MET A 1 11.19 -49.48 -14.95
CA MET A 1 12.52 -49.91 -14.51
C MET A 1 13.16 -48.71 -13.87
N ALA A 2 13.23 -48.76 -12.55
CA ALA A 2 13.83 -47.75 -11.70
C ALA A 2 15.34 -47.71 -11.91
N ASP A 3 15.95 -46.56 -11.64
CA ASP A 3 17.26 -46.49 -10.99
C ASP A 3 17.33 -45.16 -10.24
N GLU A 4 17.04 -45.26 -8.95
CA GLU A 4 17.30 -44.26 -7.92
C GLU A 4 18.78 -44.37 -7.53
N ASN A 5 19.54 -43.27 -7.66
CA ASN A 5 20.86 -43.15 -7.05
C ASN A 5 20.76 -42.23 -5.84
N HIS A 6 20.68 -42.84 -4.66
CA HIS A 6 20.93 -42.22 -3.37
C HIS A 6 22.41 -41.83 -3.25
N ILE A 7 22.65 -40.57 -2.89
CA ILE A 7 23.95 -40.10 -2.38
C ILE A 7 23.70 -39.58 -0.97
N GLU A 8 24.16 -40.35 0.02
CA GLU A 8 24.27 -39.95 1.42
C GLU A 8 25.40 -38.92 1.58
N VAL A 9 25.14 -37.85 2.33
CA VAL A 9 26.15 -36.88 2.78
C VAL A 9 26.07 -36.80 4.31
N PRO A 10 27.19 -36.92 5.06
CA PRO A 10 27.15 -37.07 6.50
C PRO A 10 26.97 -35.75 7.25
N VAL A 11 26.25 -35.85 8.38
CA VAL A 11 26.02 -34.83 9.41
C VAL A 11 27.26 -34.71 10.32
N PRO A 12 27.73 -33.50 10.70
CA PRO A 12 28.65 -33.33 11.82
C PRO A 12 27.88 -33.13 13.13
N ASP A 13 28.32 -33.91 14.12
CA ASP A 13 27.86 -34.03 15.50
C ASP A 13 28.24 -32.82 16.39
N ASP A 14 27.45 -32.63 17.43
CA ASP A 14 27.52 -31.59 18.46
C ASP A 14 28.76 -31.73 19.36
N GLY A 15 29.35 -30.59 19.75
CA GLY A 15 30.47 -30.54 20.69
C GLY A 15 30.47 -29.28 21.54
N ALA A 16 29.76 -29.33 22.67
CA ALA A 16 29.93 -28.39 23.78
C ALA A 16 31.17 -28.77 24.63
N PRO A 17 31.76 -27.80 25.35
CA PRO A 17 32.41 -28.13 26.62
C PRO A 17 31.84 -27.34 27.80
N GLU A 18 31.91 -28.03 28.94
CA GLU A 18 31.39 -27.71 30.25
C GLU A 18 32.10 -26.57 30.99
N THR A 19 31.32 -26.06 31.94
CA THR A 19 31.55 -25.21 33.11
C THR A 19 32.90 -25.29 33.86
N SER A 20 33.28 -24.16 34.48
CA SER A 20 33.89 -24.18 35.82
C SER A 20 33.54 -22.92 36.64
N ASN A 21 33.16 -23.18 37.90
CA ASN A 21 32.67 -22.30 38.96
C ASN A 21 33.60 -21.18 39.45
N GLY A 22 32.99 -20.18 40.08
CA GLY A 22 33.62 -19.27 41.05
C GLY A 22 32.59 -18.45 41.82
N HIS A 23 32.14 -18.97 42.98
CA HIS A 23 31.33 -18.31 43.99
C HIS A 23 32.11 -17.18 44.70
N GLU A 24 31.44 -16.09 45.07
CA GLU A 24 31.51 -15.55 46.44
C GLU A 24 30.25 -14.72 46.76
N GLN A 25 29.63 -15.09 47.87
CA GLN A 25 28.49 -14.43 48.51
C GLN A 25 29.01 -13.25 49.34
N ASP A 26 28.20 -12.19 49.49
CA ASP A 26 28.03 -11.63 50.82
C ASP A 26 26.67 -10.96 51.01
N SER A 27 26.20 -11.12 52.23
CA SER A 27 24.82 -11.07 52.68
C SER A 27 24.53 -9.84 53.53
N VAL A 28 23.31 -9.32 53.38
CA VAL A 28 22.36 -8.91 54.44
C VAL A 28 22.78 -7.77 55.40
N GLU A 29 21.98 -6.70 55.48
CA GLU A 29 21.23 -6.38 56.72
C GLU A 29 20.15 -5.30 56.56
N LEU A 30 19.01 -5.59 57.20
CA LEU A 30 17.81 -4.79 57.34
C LEU A 30 17.85 -3.99 58.65
N ALA A 31 17.28 -2.78 58.58
CA ALA A 31 16.59 -1.96 59.61
C ALA A 31 16.85 -2.18 61.12
N PRO A 32 16.65 -1.11 61.90
CA PRO A 32 15.52 -1.20 62.83
C PRO A 32 14.67 0.07 62.97
N THR A 33 13.40 -0.21 63.27
CA THR A 33 12.35 0.66 63.82
C THR A 33 12.42 0.77 65.34
N SER A 34 12.05 1.93 65.90
CA SER A 34 11.28 2.07 67.18
C SER A 34 10.88 3.55 67.37
N GLN A 35 9.60 3.94 67.41
CA GLN A 35 8.54 3.79 68.43
C GLN A 35 8.65 4.69 69.68
N LYS A 36 7.65 5.61 69.82
CA LYS A 36 6.78 5.93 70.97
C LYS A 36 6.76 7.39 71.46
N GLY A 37 5.54 7.85 71.80
CA GLY A 37 5.29 8.92 72.80
C GLY A 37 4.11 9.84 72.48
N GLU A 38 2.96 9.60 73.12
CA GLU A 38 1.73 10.41 73.14
C GLU A 38 1.85 11.66 74.05
N ASP A 39 1.12 12.76 73.74
CA ASP A 39 0.01 13.31 74.56
C ASP A 39 -0.35 14.78 74.23
N ASP A 40 -1.56 14.92 73.67
CA ASP A 40 -2.73 15.70 74.13
C ASP A 40 -2.98 17.25 73.94
N VAL A 41 -4.21 17.49 73.43
CA VAL A 41 -5.18 18.62 73.45
C VAL A 41 -4.87 20.00 72.84
N LYS A 42 -5.60 20.37 71.75
CA LYS A 42 -6.70 21.38 71.76
C LYS A 42 -7.44 21.55 70.41
N GLU A 43 -8.75 21.79 70.57
CA GLU A 43 -9.87 21.99 69.64
C GLU A 43 -9.65 22.85 68.37
N GLY A 44 -10.43 22.59 67.31
CA GLY A 44 -10.79 23.64 66.35
C GLY A 44 -11.17 23.24 64.90
N THR A 45 -12.41 22.82 64.69
CA THR A 45 -13.27 23.14 63.51
C THR A 45 -12.90 22.73 62.05
N LYS A 46 -13.89 22.02 61.45
CA LYS A 46 -14.37 22.03 60.05
C LYS A 46 -13.53 21.40 58.93
N LYS A 47 -13.89 20.15 58.62
CA LYS A 47 -13.67 19.44 57.34
C LYS A 47 -14.12 20.28 56.13
N LYS A 48 -13.18 20.61 55.22
CA LYS A 48 -13.46 20.85 53.79
C LYS A 48 -12.82 19.74 52.97
N LYS A 49 -13.66 18.87 52.39
CA LYS A 49 -13.28 17.85 51.40
C LYS A 49 -12.48 18.52 50.27
N LYS A 50 -11.21 18.15 50.10
CA LYS A 50 -10.45 18.41 48.87
C LYS A 50 -11.18 17.72 47.73
N LYS A 51 -11.81 18.50 46.84
CA LYS A 51 -12.32 18.02 45.56
C LYS A 51 -11.13 17.43 44.78
N ASN A 52 -11.16 16.12 44.55
CA ASN A 52 -10.30 15.49 43.54
C ASN A 52 -10.54 16.20 42.22
N LYS A 53 -9.51 16.89 41.70
CA LYS A 53 -9.51 17.40 40.33
C LYS A 53 -9.69 16.19 39.41
N SER A 54 -10.83 16.13 38.74
CA SER A 54 -11.03 15.22 37.62
C SER A 54 -9.86 15.40 36.66
N LYS A 55 -9.12 14.32 36.38
CA LYS A 55 -8.17 14.29 35.27
C LYS A 55 -8.98 14.67 34.02
N LYS A 56 -8.71 15.85 33.44
CA LYS A 56 -9.20 16.19 32.11
C LYS A 56 -8.83 15.03 31.19
N LYS A 57 -9.83 14.42 30.54
CA LYS A 57 -9.62 13.50 29.42
C LYS A 57 -8.72 14.27 28.44
N LYS A 58 -7.49 13.82 28.22
CA LYS A 58 -6.65 14.39 27.15
C LYS A 58 -7.43 14.16 25.86
N GLU A 59 -7.72 15.23 25.14
CA GLU A 59 -8.27 15.12 23.79
C GLU A 59 -7.29 14.30 22.95
N ALA A 60 -7.82 13.43 22.07
CA ALA A 60 -6.98 12.69 21.15
C ALA A 60 -6.21 13.69 20.28
N PRO A 61 -4.91 13.44 20.01
CA PRO A 61 -4.15 14.30 19.10
C PRO A 61 -4.87 14.38 17.74
N GLN A 62 -5.06 15.60 17.24
CA GLN A 62 -5.67 15.86 15.94
C GLN A 62 -4.57 16.16 14.92
N GLN A 63 -4.78 15.77 13.67
CA GLN A 63 -3.89 16.12 12.57
C GLN A 63 -3.90 17.64 12.32
N THR A 64 -2.78 18.17 11.82
CA THR A 64 -2.62 19.56 11.38
C THR A 64 -3.19 19.79 9.97
N ASP A 65 -3.31 21.07 9.57
CA ASP A 65 -3.64 21.47 8.20
C ASP A 65 -2.61 22.52 7.70
N PRO A 66 -1.71 22.18 6.76
CA PRO A 66 -1.54 20.88 6.10
C PRO A 66 -1.07 19.77 7.07
N PRO A 67 -1.29 18.48 6.74
CA PRO A 67 -0.97 17.38 7.64
C PRO A 67 0.55 17.20 7.80
N THR A 68 1.00 17.15 9.05
CA THR A 68 2.43 17.08 9.41
C THR A 68 2.75 16.13 10.56
N ILE A 69 1.74 15.67 11.31
CA ILE A 69 1.95 14.79 12.46
C ILE A 69 2.01 13.34 11.98
N PRO A 70 3.08 12.58 12.27
CA PRO A 70 3.16 11.16 11.97
C PRO A 70 1.96 10.37 12.50
N ILE A 71 1.52 9.36 11.73
CA ILE A 71 0.39 8.50 12.14
C ILE A 71 0.68 7.77 13.46
N THR A 72 1.94 7.40 13.73
CA THR A 72 2.32 6.81 15.02
C THR A 72 2.04 7.72 16.21
N ASP A 73 2.14 9.02 16.03
CA ASP A 73 1.97 10.01 17.10
C ASP A 73 0.49 10.33 17.33
N LEU A 74 -0.34 10.15 16.30
CA LEU A 74 -1.80 10.23 16.39
C LEU A 74 -2.41 9.02 17.12
N PHE A 75 -1.77 7.85 17.03
CA PHE A 75 -2.23 6.59 17.62
C PHE A 75 -1.20 6.06 18.64
N PRO A 76 -1.06 6.68 19.84
CA PRO A 76 -0.03 6.32 20.82
C PRO A 76 -0.21 4.94 21.46
N SER A 77 -1.36 4.28 21.29
CA SER A 77 -1.54 2.86 21.66
C SER A 77 -0.76 1.92 20.75
N GLY A 78 -0.39 2.38 19.55
CA GLY A 78 0.13 1.55 18.48
C GLY A 78 -0.93 0.75 17.76
N ASP A 79 -2.22 0.83 18.12
CA ASP A 79 -3.31 0.19 17.38
C ASP A 79 -3.88 1.16 16.34
N PHE A 80 -3.83 0.79 15.06
CA PHE A 80 -4.30 1.60 13.94
C PHE A 80 -5.72 1.20 13.49
N PRO A 81 -6.50 2.13 12.92
CA PRO A 81 -7.91 1.89 12.59
C PRO A 81 -8.06 0.80 11.53
N GLU A 82 -9.06 -0.07 11.73
CA GLU A 82 -9.43 -1.09 10.75
C GLU A 82 -10.00 -0.44 9.47
N GLY A 83 -9.86 -1.13 8.34
CA GLY A 83 -10.61 -0.82 7.14
C GLY A 83 -12.08 -1.24 7.25
N GLU A 84 -12.79 -1.22 6.13
CA GLU A 84 -14.18 -1.72 6.08
C GLU A 84 -14.19 -3.26 6.19
N ILE A 85 -14.93 -3.80 7.15
CA ILE A 85 -15.07 -5.25 7.35
C ILE A 85 -16.30 -5.77 6.59
N GLN A 86 -16.08 -6.73 5.70
CA GLN A 86 -17.12 -7.43 4.95
C GLN A 86 -17.11 -8.92 5.28
N GLN A 87 -18.30 -9.53 5.32
CA GLN A 87 -18.42 -10.98 5.42
C GLN A 87 -18.22 -11.62 4.04
N TYR A 88 -17.68 -12.84 4.00
CA TYR A 88 -17.59 -13.58 2.75
C TYR A 88 -18.98 -13.97 2.25
N LYS A 89 -19.14 -13.99 0.92
CA LYS A 89 -20.39 -14.36 0.26
C LYS A 89 -20.72 -15.82 0.54
N ASP A 90 -21.99 -16.11 0.83
CA ASP A 90 -22.52 -17.45 1.11
C ASP A 90 -21.87 -18.17 2.29
N ASP A 91 -21.23 -17.44 3.21
CA ASP A 91 -20.59 -18.00 4.39
C ASP A 91 -21.54 -18.05 5.60
N ASN A 92 -21.76 -19.24 6.18
CA ASN A 92 -22.71 -19.49 7.27
C ASN A 92 -22.20 -19.04 8.66
N LEU A 93 -21.52 -17.89 8.75
CA LEU A 93 -20.90 -17.33 9.98
C LEU A 93 -19.87 -18.24 10.68
N TRP A 94 -19.51 -19.38 10.10
CA TRP A 94 -18.63 -20.35 10.75
C TRP A 94 -17.21 -19.80 10.88
N ARG A 95 -16.71 -19.06 9.86
CA ARG A 95 -15.38 -18.42 9.91
C ARG A 95 -15.27 -17.44 11.07
N THR A 96 -16.33 -16.68 11.34
CA THR A 96 -16.37 -15.67 12.41
C THR A 96 -16.38 -16.30 13.81
N THR A 97 -17.02 -17.46 13.96
CA THR A 97 -17.17 -18.12 15.27
C THR A 97 -16.13 -19.21 15.56
N SER A 98 -15.47 -19.73 14.51
CA SER A 98 -14.44 -20.76 14.62
C SER A 98 -13.30 -20.32 15.53
N GLU A 99 -12.97 -21.16 16.52
CA GLU A 99 -11.83 -20.94 17.42
C GLU A 99 -10.50 -20.97 16.67
N GLU A 100 -10.36 -21.90 15.72
CA GLU A 100 -9.17 -22.02 14.87
C GLU A 100 -8.92 -20.74 14.07
N LYS A 101 -9.97 -20.22 13.40
CA LYS A 101 -9.83 -19.03 12.56
C LYS A 101 -9.53 -17.77 13.38
N ARG A 102 -10.11 -17.63 14.56
CA ARG A 102 -9.80 -16.53 15.49
C ARG A 102 -8.38 -16.62 16.05
N GLU A 103 -7.86 -17.83 16.27
CA GLU A 103 -6.48 -18.01 16.70
C GLU A 103 -5.48 -17.66 15.59
N LEU A 104 -5.76 -18.07 14.33
CA LEU A 104 -4.96 -17.64 13.18
C LEU A 104 -4.90 -16.12 13.05
N GLU A 105 -6.02 -15.40 13.24
CA GLU A 105 -6.02 -13.94 13.25
C GLU A 105 -5.18 -13.32 14.37
N ARG A 106 -5.16 -13.96 15.54
CA ARG A 106 -4.40 -13.47 16.69
C ARG A 106 -2.90 -13.47 16.39
N LEU A 107 -2.42 -14.47 15.65
CA LEU A 107 -1.02 -14.58 15.24
C LEU A 107 -0.63 -13.50 14.22
N GLU A 108 -1.55 -13.13 13.32
CA GLU A 108 -1.31 -12.14 12.26
C GLU A 108 -1.54 -10.67 12.69
N LYS A 109 -1.98 -10.44 13.93
CA LYS A 109 -2.26 -9.08 14.46
C LYS A 109 -1.15 -8.05 14.18
N PRO A 110 0.16 -8.36 14.32
CA PRO A 110 1.22 -7.40 14.01
C PRO A 110 1.25 -6.97 12.53
N MET A 111 1.01 -7.91 11.61
CA MET A 111 0.92 -7.62 10.17
C MET A 111 -0.30 -6.75 9.87
N TYR A 112 -1.48 -7.10 10.41
CA TYR A 112 -2.72 -6.33 10.23
C TYR A 112 -2.55 -4.89 10.70
N ASN A 113 -1.88 -4.71 11.83
CA ASN A 113 -1.62 -3.39 12.37
C ASN A 113 -0.63 -2.59 11.51
N SER A 114 0.39 -3.25 10.95
CA SER A 114 1.35 -2.61 10.03
C SER A 114 0.68 -2.09 8.75
N ILE A 115 -0.17 -2.92 8.12
CA ILE A 115 -0.89 -2.50 6.92
C ILE A 115 -1.94 -1.43 7.22
N ARG A 116 -2.62 -1.49 8.37
CA ARG A 116 -3.58 -0.44 8.79
C ARG A 116 -2.91 0.91 9.02
N ARG A 117 -1.67 0.94 9.53
CA ARG A 117 -0.87 2.17 9.59
C ARG A 117 -0.62 2.74 8.20
N ALA A 118 -0.16 1.90 7.25
CA ALA A 118 0.06 2.32 5.87
C ALA A 118 -1.23 2.86 5.23
N ALA A 119 -2.37 2.21 5.47
CA ALA A 119 -3.67 2.63 4.96
C ALA A 119 -4.14 3.97 5.55
N GLU A 120 -3.88 4.20 6.83
CA GLU A 120 -4.22 5.47 7.48
C GLU A 120 -3.38 6.63 6.94
N VAL A 121 -2.09 6.40 6.67
CA VAL A 121 -1.26 7.37 5.93
C VAL A 121 -1.91 7.68 4.58
N HIS A 122 -2.25 6.64 3.82
CA HIS A 122 -2.84 6.79 2.49
C HIS A 122 -4.14 7.62 2.53
N ARG A 123 -5.04 7.31 3.48
CA ARG A 123 -6.30 8.06 3.71
C ARG A 123 -6.06 9.55 4.01
N GLN A 124 -5.14 9.87 4.90
CA GLN A 124 -4.87 11.27 5.26
C GLN A 124 -4.20 12.03 4.13
N VAL A 125 -3.24 11.40 3.43
CA VAL A 125 -2.56 12.00 2.27
C VAL A 125 -3.57 12.28 1.16
N ARG A 126 -4.36 11.29 0.73
CA ARG A 126 -5.30 11.49 -0.38
C ARG A 126 -6.38 12.51 -0.05
N LYS A 127 -6.87 12.55 1.20
CA LYS A 127 -7.81 13.57 1.67
C LYS A 127 -7.23 14.97 1.53
N TYR A 128 -5.96 15.16 1.91
CA TYR A 128 -5.27 16.44 1.75
C TYR A 128 -5.04 16.78 0.28
N ILE A 129 -4.56 15.84 -0.53
CA ILE A 129 -4.31 16.11 -1.95
C ILE A 129 -5.61 16.49 -2.69
N ARG A 130 -6.72 15.81 -2.38
CA ARG A 130 -8.04 16.17 -2.93
C ARG A 130 -8.50 17.59 -2.56
N SER A 131 -8.05 18.16 -1.44
CA SER A 131 -8.44 19.52 -1.04
C SER A 131 -7.62 20.62 -1.72
N ILE A 132 -6.43 20.30 -2.23
CA ILE A 132 -5.53 21.28 -2.85
C ILE A 132 -5.39 21.13 -4.36
N VAL A 133 -5.68 19.95 -4.91
CA VAL A 133 -5.51 19.67 -6.33
C VAL A 133 -6.43 20.55 -7.18
N LYS A 134 -5.85 21.22 -8.19
CA LYS A 134 -6.58 22.10 -9.10
C LYS A 134 -5.88 22.23 -10.45
N PRO A 135 -6.60 22.60 -11.52
CA PRO A 135 -5.99 22.98 -12.78
C PRO A 135 -4.97 24.10 -12.60
N GLY A 136 -3.91 24.09 -13.42
CA GLY A 136 -2.81 25.04 -13.37
C GLY A 136 -1.61 24.60 -12.52
N MET A 137 -1.71 23.50 -11.77
CA MET A 137 -0.56 22.94 -11.04
C MET A 137 0.35 22.15 -11.97
N LEU A 138 1.66 22.26 -11.77
CA LEU A 138 2.62 21.37 -12.41
C LEU A 138 2.49 19.96 -11.85
N MET A 139 2.55 18.95 -12.71
CA MET A 139 2.46 17.55 -12.30
C MET A 139 3.60 17.18 -11.33
N THR A 140 4.79 17.77 -11.53
CA THR A 140 5.94 17.62 -10.63
C THR A 140 5.64 18.16 -9.24
N ASP A 141 5.09 19.37 -9.12
CA ASP A 141 4.74 19.98 -7.83
C ASP A 141 3.69 19.15 -7.07
N LEU A 142 2.69 18.61 -7.80
CA LEU A 142 1.68 17.71 -7.24
C LEU A 142 2.33 16.45 -6.67
N CYS A 143 3.16 15.75 -7.46
CA CYS A 143 3.83 14.54 -7.01
C CYS A 143 4.74 14.81 -5.81
N GLU A 144 5.57 15.85 -5.85
CA GLU A 144 6.46 16.19 -4.75
C GLU A 144 5.69 16.56 -3.47
N THR A 145 4.58 17.28 -3.59
CA THR A 145 3.73 17.63 -2.45
C THR A 145 3.11 16.38 -1.81
N LEU A 146 2.58 15.47 -2.62
CA LEU A 146 2.02 14.19 -2.17
C LEU A 146 3.09 13.35 -1.48
N GLU A 147 4.21 13.11 -2.15
CA GLU A 147 5.27 12.23 -1.66
C GLU A 147 5.91 12.79 -0.39
N ASN A 148 6.12 14.10 -0.29
CA ASN A 148 6.63 14.72 0.93
C ASN A 148 5.63 14.61 2.09
N THR A 149 4.33 14.64 1.81
CA THR A 149 3.30 14.38 2.81
C THR A 149 3.35 12.92 3.26
N VAL A 150 3.45 11.96 2.34
CA VAL A 150 3.62 10.53 2.68
C VAL A 150 4.83 10.34 3.59
N ARG A 151 6.01 10.83 3.19
CA ARG A 151 7.26 10.66 3.95
C ARG A 151 7.15 11.18 5.39
N LYS A 152 6.45 12.30 5.60
CA LYS A 152 6.19 12.87 6.92
C LYS A 152 5.23 12.01 7.73
N LEU A 153 4.06 11.70 7.17
CA LEU A 153 2.99 11.01 7.92
C LEU A 153 3.35 9.55 8.21
N ILE A 154 4.11 8.90 7.32
CA ILE A 154 4.56 7.53 7.52
C ILE A 154 5.78 7.41 8.43
N SER A 155 6.47 8.52 8.72
CA SER A 155 7.83 8.51 9.29
C SER A 155 8.79 7.65 8.47
N GLU A 156 9.12 8.12 7.26
CA GLU A 156 10.02 7.42 6.33
C GLU A 156 11.29 6.92 7.04
N ASN A 157 11.58 5.62 6.93
CA ASN A 157 12.72 4.98 7.58
C ASN A 157 13.30 3.85 6.72
N GLY A 158 14.14 4.20 5.75
CA GLY A 158 14.75 3.24 4.83
C GLY A 158 13.71 2.30 4.20
N LEU A 159 14.00 1.00 4.19
CA LEU A 159 13.06 -0.02 3.71
C LEU A 159 11.94 -0.34 4.72
N GLN A 160 12.01 0.14 5.96
CA GLN A 160 11.03 -0.21 6.98
C GLN A 160 9.69 0.52 6.79
N ALA A 161 9.71 1.77 6.36
CA ALA A 161 8.50 2.57 6.23
C ALA A 161 8.70 3.62 5.15
N GLY A 162 7.77 3.71 4.19
CA GLY A 162 7.97 4.61 3.06
C GLY A 162 6.92 4.50 1.97
N ILE A 163 7.27 5.04 0.82
CA ILE A 163 6.48 4.99 -0.41
C ILE A 163 6.73 3.64 -1.08
N ALA A 164 5.67 2.89 -1.40
CA ALA A 164 5.79 1.54 -1.96
C ALA A 164 6.09 1.55 -3.46
N PHE A 165 5.57 2.54 -4.18
CA PHE A 165 5.80 2.76 -5.60
C PHE A 165 5.55 4.23 -5.95
N PRO A 166 6.09 4.74 -7.08
CA PRO A 166 6.01 6.16 -7.43
C PRO A 166 4.57 6.65 -7.63
N THR A 167 4.35 7.95 -7.38
CA THR A 167 3.04 8.59 -7.57
C THR A 167 2.65 8.61 -9.05
N GLY A 168 1.78 7.69 -9.46
CA GLY A 168 1.07 7.73 -10.72
C GLY A 168 0.14 8.95 -10.76
N CYS A 169 0.24 9.73 -11.83
CA CYS A 169 -0.62 10.88 -12.10
C CYS A 169 -1.04 10.92 -13.58
N SER A 170 -1.30 9.73 -14.14
CA SER A 170 -1.58 9.50 -15.55
C SER A 170 -2.76 10.31 -16.06
N LEU A 171 -2.61 11.00 -17.19
CA LEU A 171 -3.63 11.91 -17.74
C LEU A 171 -4.35 11.31 -18.96
N ASN A 172 -5.67 11.48 -19.00
CA ASN A 172 -6.51 11.21 -20.17
C ASN A 172 -6.43 9.76 -20.68
N TRP A 173 -5.89 9.54 -21.89
CA TRP A 173 -5.75 8.21 -22.51
C TRP A 173 -4.63 7.37 -21.87
N VAL A 174 -3.76 7.97 -21.06
CA VAL A 174 -2.74 7.26 -20.28
C VAL A 174 -3.44 6.66 -19.06
N ALA A 175 -3.52 5.34 -18.99
CA ALA A 175 -4.21 4.62 -17.92
C ALA A 175 -3.38 4.55 -16.64
N ALA A 176 -2.12 4.11 -16.73
CA ALA A 176 -1.25 3.80 -15.60
C ALA A 176 0.23 4.10 -15.88
N HIS A 177 1.06 4.04 -14.83
CA HIS A 177 2.53 4.10 -14.87
C HIS A 177 3.15 5.39 -15.43
N TRP A 178 2.41 6.51 -15.41
CA TRP A 178 3.00 7.81 -15.73
C TRP A 178 3.18 8.66 -14.48
N THR A 179 4.42 9.10 -14.29
CA THR A 179 4.83 10.12 -13.32
C THR A 179 5.87 11.01 -14.01
N PRO A 180 5.92 12.33 -13.76
CA PRO A 180 6.86 13.22 -14.43
C PRO A 180 8.31 12.81 -14.14
N ASN A 181 9.15 12.88 -15.17
CA ASN A 181 10.61 12.87 -15.00
C ASN A 181 11.12 14.30 -14.72
N THR A 182 12.36 14.43 -14.27
CA THR A 182 12.99 15.74 -14.08
C THR A 182 12.98 16.56 -15.37
N GLY A 183 12.47 17.79 -15.30
CA GLY A 183 12.31 18.70 -16.44
C GLY A 183 10.95 18.63 -17.14
N ASP A 184 10.05 17.75 -16.71
CA ASP A 184 8.66 17.72 -17.20
C ASP A 184 7.92 19.01 -16.78
N THR A 185 7.30 19.66 -17.75
CA THR A 185 6.56 20.93 -17.58
C THR A 185 5.05 20.76 -17.78
N THR A 186 4.54 19.53 -17.70
CA THR A 186 3.12 19.24 -17.85
C THR A 186 2.35 19.92 -16.72
N VAL A 187 1.27 20.60 -17.10
CA VAL A 187 0.37 21.31 -16.19
C VAL A 187 -0.99 20.65 -16.26
N LEU A 188 -1.59 20.34 -15.11
CA LEU A 188 -2.93 19.79 -15.00
C LEU A 188 -3.95 20.78 -15.57
N GLN A 189 -4.81 20.34 -16.49
CA GLN A 189 -5.84 21.16 -17.13
C GLN A 189 -7.23 20.90 -16.54
N TYR A 190 -8.19 21.76 -16.86
CA TYR A 190 -9.58 21.62 -16.40
C TYR A 190 -10.27 20.38 -16.98
N ASP A 191 -10.01 20.07 -18.25
CA ASP A 191 -10.60 18.93 -18.97
C ASP A 191 -9.76 17.66 -18.90
N ASP A 192 -8.76 17.60 -18.00
CA ASP A 192 -7.97 16.40 -17.79
C ASP A 192 -8.70 15.40 -16.89
N VAL A 193 -8.57 14.11 -17.23
CA VAL A 193 -8.95 12.98 -16.37
C VAL A 193 -7.68 12.34 -15.82
N MET A 194 -7.35 12.67 -14.58
CA MET A 194 -6.12 12.25 -13.92
C MET A 194 -6.36 11.06 -13.00
N LYS A 195 -5.57 9.99 -13.14
CA LYS A 195 -5.53 8.90 -12.16
C LYS A 195 -4.43 9.20 -11.16
N LEU A 196 -4.78 9.39 -9.90
CA LEU A 196 -3.85 9.53 -8.78
C LEU A 196 -3.72 8.19 -8.08
N ASP A 197 -2.54 7.60 -8.21
CA ASP A 197 -2.23 6.24 -7.80
C ASP A 197 -0.91 6.23 -7.04
N PHE A 198 -0.91 5.88 -5.76
CA PHE A 198 0.29 5.94 -4.94
C PHE A 198 0.27 4.94 -3.80
N GLY A 199 1.45 4.39 -3.50
CA GLY A 199 1.57 3.33 -2.51
C GLY A 199 2.25 3.75 -1.22
N THR A 200 1.80 3.18 -0.11
CA THR A 200 2.47 3.31 1.20
C THR A 200 2.79 1.92 1.74
N HIS A 201 3.87 1.78 2.51
CA HIS A 201 4.16 0.50 3.18
C HIS A 201 4.76 0.66 4.57
N ILE A 202 4.52 -0.37 5.39
CA ILE A 202 5.23 -0.63 6.66
C ILE A 202 5.73 -2.06 6.62
N ASP A 203 7.03 -2.23 6.82
CA ASP A 203 7.74 -3.50 6.80
C ASP A 203 7.49 -4.34 5.54
N GLY A 204 7.22 -3.67 4.41
CA GLY A 204 6.89 -4.27 3.13
C GLY A 204 5.42 -4.69 2.97
N CYS A 205 4.56 -4.44 3.95
CA CYS A 205 3.11 -4.57 3.79
C CYS A 205 2.60 -3.35 3.02
N ILE A 206 2.25 -3.55 1.75
CA ILE A 206 1.94 -2.47 0.81
C ILE A 206 0.44 -2.20 0.77
N VAL A 207 0.07 -0.94 0.88
CA VAL A 207 -1.22 -0.43 0.44
C VAL A 207 -1.07 0.13 -0.95
N ASP A 208 -1.76 -0.50 -1.89
CA ASP A 208 -2.04 -0.06 -3.24
C ASP A 208 -3.48 0.47 -3.33
N CYS A 209 -3.65 1.72 -3.78
CA CYS A 209 -4.94 2.39 -3.76
C CYS A 209 -4.90 3.65 -4.64
N ALA A 210 -5.91 3.80 -5.48
CA ALA A 210 -5.96 4.84 -6.50
C ALA A 210 -7.36 5.43 -6.63
N PHE A 211 -7.42 6.66 -7.12
CA PHE A 211 -8.66 7.34 -7.46
C PHE A 211 -8.47 8.27 -8.65
N THR A 212 -9.57 8.52 -9.36
CA THR A 212 -9.58 9.48 -10.47
C THR A 212 -10.01 10.86 -10.01
N VAL A 213 -9.34 11.88 -10.52
CA VAL A 213 -9.67 13.31 -10.38
C VAL A 213 -10.04 13.85 -11.75
N ALA A 214 -11.21 14.47 -11.85
CA ALA A 214 -11.65 15.27 -12.98
C ALA A 214 -12.36 16.53 -12.44
N PHE A 215 -12.16 17.67 -13.08
CA PHE A 215 -12.79 18.94 -12.66
C PHE A 215 -14.02 19.30 -13.48
N ASN A 216 -14.08 18.81 -14.71
CA ASN A 216 -15.24 18.95 -15.57
C ASN A 216 -16.26 17.85 -15.23
N PRO A 217 -17.47 18.20 -14.73
CA PRO A 217 -18.50 17.22 -14.34
C PRO A 217 -18.95 16.29 -15.49
N MET A 218 -18.63 16.62 -16.74
CA MET A 218 -18.89 15.74 -17.88
C MET A 218 -18.25 14.34 -17.73
N PHE A 219 -17.21 14.22 -16.90
CA PHE A 219 -16.52 12.96 -16.65
C PHE A 219 -17.08 12.19 -15.45
N ASP A 220 -17.96 12.77 -14.64
CA ASP A 220 -18.50 12.13 -13.43
C ASP A 220 -19.10 10.74 -13.71
N PRO A 221 -19.89 10.53 -14.79
CA PRO A 221 -20.40 9.20 -15.12
C PRO A 221 -19.30 8.16 -15.45
N LEU A 222 -18.18 8.59 -16.04
CA LEU A 222 -17.03 7.72 -16.33
C LEU A 222 -16.27 7.34 -15.05
N LEU A 223 -16.16 8.26 -14.10
CA LEU A 223 -15.59 7.98 -12.77
C LEU A 223 -16.49 7.02 -12.00
N GLU A 224 -17.81 7.23 -12.02
CA GLU A 224 -18.78 6.38 -11.35
C GLU A 224 -18.76 4.94 -11.90
N ALA A 225 -18.67 4.77 -13.23
CA ALA A 225 -18.56 3.45 -13.84
C ALA A 225 -17.36 2.65 -13.29
N SER A 226 -16.19 3.28 -13.19
CA SER A 226 -15.00 2.61 -12.64
C SER A 226 -15.07 2.40 -11.14
N ARG A 227 -15.69 3.32 -10.39
CA ARG A 227 -15.90 3.16 -8.95
C ARG A 227 -16.81 1.97 -8.65
N GLU A 228 -17.96 1.88 -9.32
CA GLU A 228 -18.93 0.81 -9.11
C GLU A 228 -18.42 -0.54 -9.62
N ALA A 229 -17.68 -0.57 -10.73
CA ALA A 229 -17.01 -1.77 -11.19
C ALA A 229 -15.95 -2.26 -10.18
N THR A 230 -15.16 -1.35 -9.59
CA THR A 230 -14.19 -1.66 -8.54
C THR A 230 -14.87 -2.20 -7.28
N ASN A 231 -15.93 -1.52 -6.81
CA ASN A 231 -16.72 -1.99 -5.65
C ASN A 231 -17.37 -3.34 -5.90
N THR A 232 -17.78 -3.63 -7.14
CA THR A 232 -18.27 -4.95 -7.55
C THR A 232 -17.16 -5.99 -7.47
N GLY A 233 -15.96 -5.68 -7.99
CA GLY A 233 -14.79 -6.54 -7.84
C GLY A 233 -14.46 -6.85 -6.38
N ILE A 234 -14.48 -5.83 -5.51
CA ILE A 234 -14.26 -5.98 -4.07
C ILE A 234 -15.33 -6.89 -3.47
N LYS A 235 -16.61 -6.63 -3.75
CA LYS A 235 -17.74 -7.40 -3.24
C LYS A 235 -17.64 -8.88 -3.62
N GLU A 236 -17.33 -9.16 -4.89
CA GLU A 236 -17.24 -10.51 -5.43
C GLU A 236 -15.94 -11.23 -5.05
N SER A 237 -14.91 -10.52 -4.59
CA SER A 237 -13.67 -11.12 -4.08
C SER A 237 -13.90 -11.87 -2.76
N GLY A 238 -13.20 -12.99 -2.57
CA GLY A 238 -13.27 -13.76 -1.34
C GLY A 238 -12.49 -15.06 -1.42
N ILE A 239 -12.25 -15.70 -0.27
CA ILE A 239 -11.59 -17.00 -0.21
C ILE A 239 -12.37 -18.01 -1.08
N ASP A 240 -11.64 -18.83 -1.83
CA ASP A 240 -12.15 -19.83 -2.77
C ASP A 240 -12.85 -19.29 -4.04
N VAL A 241 -12.97 -17.97 -4.19
CA VAL A 241 -13.52 -17.34 -5.39
C VAL A 241 -12.52 -17.46 -6.54
N ARG A 242 -13.02 -17.79 -7.74
CA ARG A 242 -12.21 -17.86 -8.96
C ARG A 242 -11.98 -16.45 -9.51
N LEU A 243 -10.74 -16.13 -9.87
CA LEU A 243 -10.36 -14.83 -10.42
C LEU A 243 -11.17 -14.46 -11.67
N CYS A 244 -11.44 -15.43 -12.57
CA CYS A 244 -12.27 -15.20 -13.76
C CYS A 244 -13.72 -14.75 -13.47
N ASP A 245 -14.29 -15.17 -12.33
CA ASP A 245 -15.66 -14.80 -11.95
C ASP A 245 -15.70 -13.35 -11.48
N VAL A 246 -14.68 -12.92 -10.73
CA VAL A 246 -14.50 -11.51 -10.35
C VAL A 246 -14.40 -10.62 -11.60
N GLY A 247 -13.59 -11.02 -12.58
CA GLY A 247 -13.45 -10.27 -13.83
C GLY A 247 -14.72 -10.22 -14.69
N ALA A 248 -15.51 -11.28 -14.70
CA ALA A 248 -16.80 -11.28 -15.37
C ALA A 248 -17.79 -10.30 -14.72
N ALA A 249 -17.88 -10.28 -13.40
CA ALA A 249 -18.76 -9.37 -12.65
C ALA A 249 -18.33 -7.90 -12.81
N ILE A 250 -17.02 -7.62 -12.76
CA ILE A 250 -16.46 -6.29 -13.01
C ILE A 250 -16.87 -5.79 -14.40
N GLN A 251 -16.70 -6.63 -15.43
CA GLN A 251 -17.03 -6.25 -16.80
C GLN A 251 -18.51 -5.98 -17.00
N GLU A 252 -19.37 -6.84 -16.43
CA GLU A 252 -20.82 -6.67 -16.50
C GLU A 252 -21.24 -5.29 -15.97
N VAL A 253 -20.71 -4.90 -14.81
CA VAL A 253 -21.02 -3.59 -14.22
C VAL A 253 -20.40 -2.46 -15.04
N MET A 254 -19.11 -2.54 -15.40
CA MET A 254 -18.44 -1.48 -16.18
C MET A 254 -19.16 -1.21 -17.51
N GLU A 255 -19.47 -2.26 -18.27
CA GLU A 255 -20.07 -2.16 -19.60
C GLU A 255 -21.58 -1.87 -19.57
N SER A 256 -22.19 -1.81 -18.37
CA SER A 256 -23.57 -1.34 -18.20
C SER A 256 -23.72 0.19 -18.26
N TYR A 257 -22.61 0.92 -18.16
CA TYR A 257 -22.59 2.40 -18.20
C TYR A 257 -22.42 2.92 -19.64
N GLU A 258 -23.19 3.96 -19.96
CA GLU A 258 -22.98 4.83 -21.11
C GLU A 258 -22.67 6.25 -20.63
N VAL A 259 -21.76 6.93 -21.34
CA VAL A 259 -21.32 8.30 -21.00
C VAL A 259 -21.34 9.18 -22.24
N GLU A 260 -21.77 10.44 -22.10
CA GLU A 260 -21.70 11.45 -23.16
C GLU A 260 -20.57 12.44 -22.89
N ILE A 261 -19.57 12.45 -23.77
CA ILE A 261 -18.40 13.34 -23.65
C ILE A 261 -18.26 14.11 -24.96
N ASN A 262 -18.35 15.44 -24.89
CA ASN A 262 -18.27 16.34 -26.04
C ASN A 262 -19.29 16.01 -27.14
N GLY A 263 -20.54 15.72 -26.76
CA GLY A 263 -21.63 15.40 -27.69
C GLY A 263 -21.53 14.02 -28.34
N LYS A 264 -20.65 13.15 -27.85
CA LYS A 264 -20.52 11.76 -28.33
C LYS A 264 -20.75 10.78 -27.19
N VAL A 265 -21.63 9.82 -27.45
CA VAL A 265 -21.96 8.73 -26.51
C VAL A 265 -20.95 7.59 -26.66
N TYR A 266 -20.52 7.04 -25.53
CA TYR A 266 -19.64 5.90 -25.43
C TYR A 266 -20.22 4.90 -24.43
N GLN A 267 -20.27 3.63 -24.80
CA GLN A 267 -20.30 2.57 -23.80
C GLN A 267 -18.92 2.50 -23.14
N VAL A 268 -18.86 2.49 -21.80
CA VAL A 268 -17.60 2.37 -21.06
C VAL A 268 -17.05 0.95 -21.24
N LYS A 269 -15.75 0.81 -21.50
CA LYS A 269 -15.09 -0.48 -21.69
C LYS A 269 -14.04 -0.71 -20.63
N SER A 270 -14.02 -1.91 -20.05
CA SER A 270 -12.87 -2.37 -19.28
C SER A 270 -11.61 -2.43 -20.15
N ILE A 271 -10.48 -1.95 -19.65
CA ILE A 271 -9.18 -2.13 -20.32
C ILE A 271 -8.71 -3.59 -20.16
N ARG A 272 -8.97 -4.43 -21.16
CA ARG A 272 -8.88 -5.89 -21.06
C ARG A 272 -7.48 -6.48 -20.80
N ASN A 273 -6.42 -5.68 -20.91
CA ASN A 273 -5.04 -6.08 -20.63
C ASN A 273 -4.43 -5.29 -19.45
N LEU A 274 -5.27 -4.72 -18.59
CA LEU A 274 -4.94 -4.33 -17.23
C LEU A 274 -5.73 -5.22 -16.26
N ASN A 275 -5.23 -5.34 -15.05
CA ASN A 275 -5.67 -6.33 -14.07
C ASN A 275 -5.35 -5.82 -12.68
N GLY A 276 -6.18 -6.14 -11.69
CA GLY A 276 -5.69 -6.13 -10.31
C GLY A 276 -4.72 -7.28 -10.07
N HIS A 277 -4.20 -7.41 -8.86
CA HIS A 277 -3.14 -8.37 -8.58
C HIS A 277 -3.05 -8.76 -7.10
N SER A 278 -2.46 -9.92 -6.82
CA SER A 278 -2.03 -10.23 -5.46
C SER A 278 -0.84 -9.36 -5.06
N ILE A 279 -0.76 -9.04 -3.77
CA ILE A 279 0.33 -8.26 -3.17
C ILE A 279 1.08 -9.16 -2.18
N GLY A 280 2.40 -9.10 -2.23
CA GLY A 280 3.31 -9.79 -1.35
C GLY A 280 4.17 -8.80 -0.57
N ARG A 281 4.92 -9.31 0.41
CA ARG A 281 5.80 -8.47 1.22
C ARG A 281 6.94 -7.91 0.34
N TYR A 282 7.03 -6.58 0.24
CA TYR A 282 7.94 -5.87 -0.68
C TYR A 282 7.76 -6.25 -2.17
N GLN A 283 6.61 -6.79 -2.53
CA GLN A 283 6.33 -7.28 -3.88
C GLN A 283 4.96 -6.81 -4.31
N ILE A 284 4.90 -5.74 -5.11
CA ILE A 284 3.64 -5.16 -5.54
C ILE A 284 2.80 -6.16 -6.35
N HIS A 285 3.44 -6.94 -7.22
CA HIS A 285 2.81 -8.02 -8.00
C HIS A 285 3.31 -9.40 -7.53
N ALA A 286 2.51 -10.11 -6.74
CA ALA A 286 2.84 -11.42 -6.16
C ALA A 286 2.36 -12.63 -6.98
N GLY A 287 2.09 -12.43 -8.28
CA GLY A 287 1.95 -13.51 -9.26
C GLY A 287 0.53 -13.94 -9.61
N LYS A 288 -0.51 -13.57 -8.84
CA LYS A 288 -1.91 -13.74 -9.26
C LYS A 288 -2.42 -12.43 -9.87
N SER A 289 -3.11 -12.52 -11.01
CA SER A 289 -3.76 -11.37 -11.66
C SER A 289 -5.28 -11.48 -11.57
N VAL A 290 -5.93 -10.42 -11.08
CA VAL A 290 -7.38 -10.30 -11.00
C VAL A 290 -7.88 -9.69 -12.33
N PRO A 291 -8.54 -10.47 -13.20
CA PRO A 291 -9.06 -9.94 -14.45
C PRO A 291 -10.17 -8.91 -14.20
N ILE A 292 -10.32 -7.97 -15.14
CA ILE A 292 -11.44 -7.00 -15.18
C ILE A 292 -12.35 -7.21 -16.39
N VAL A 293 -12.18 -8.37 -17.04
CA VAL A 293 -12.98 -8.88 -18.15
C VAL A 293 -13.28 -10.35 -17.93
N LYS A 294 -14.40 -10.83 -18.47
CA LYS A 294 -14.73 -12.26 -18.46
C LYS A 294 -13.68 -13.08 -19.19
N GLY A 295 -13.52 -14.32 -18.73
CA GLY A 295 -12.47 -15.22 -19.19
C GLY A 295 -11.27 -15.20 -18.23
N GLY A 296 -10.14 -15.72 -18.68
CA GLY A 296 -8.96 -15.87 -17.84
C GLY A 296 -8.92 -17.20 -17.06
N GLU A 297 -8.02 -17.25 -16.09
CA GLU A 297 -7.74 -18.46 -15.33
C GLU A 297 -8.80 -18.73 -14.25
N GLN A 298 -9.01 -20.01 -13.94
CA GLN A 298 -9.88 -20.44 -12.83
C GLN A 298 -9.13 -20.50 -11.48
N THR A 299 -7.92 -19.94 -11.42
CA THR A 299 -7.14 -19.77 -10.19
C THR A 299 -8.00 -19.10 -9.12
N LYS A 300 -7.88 -19.56 -7.88
CA LYS A 300 -8.68 -19.10 -6.76
C LYS A 300 -7.90 -18.13 -5.86
N MET A 301 -8.64 -17.23 -5.23
CA MET A 301 -8.14 -16.44 -4.11
C MET A 301 -8.07 -17.31 -2.85
N GLU A 302 -7.01 -17.14 -2.06
CA GLU A 302 -6.70 -17.97 -0.90
C GLU A 302 -6.71 -17.15 0.41
N GLU A 303 -6.89 -17.85 1.53
CA GLU A 303 -6.84 -17.25 2.86
C GLU A 303 -5.47 -16.62 3.15
N GLY A 304 -5.47 -15.42 3.72
CA GLY A 304 -4.26 -14.67 4.07
C GLY A 304 -3.69 -13.81 2.93
N GLU A 305 -4.21 -13.93 1.71
CA GLU A 305 -3.72 -13.14 0.58
C GLU A 305 -4.18 -11.67 0.64
N PHE A 306 -3.30 -10.78 0.19
CA PHE A 306 -3.63 -9.40 -0.13
C PHE A 306 -3.89 -9.26 -1.63
N PHE A 307 -4.86 -8.44 -2.00
CA PHE A 307 -5.13 -8.11 -3.39
C PHE A 307 -5.32 -6.60 -3.57
N ALA A 308 -4.69 -6.05 -4.59
CA ALA A 308 -5.11 -4.83 -5.27
C ALA A 308 -6.31 -5.17 -6.16
N ILE A 309 -7.47 -4.64 -5.81
CA ILE A 309 -8.66 -4.69 -6.68
C ILE A 309 -8.78 -3.34 -7.35
N GLU A 310 -8.33 -3.28 -8.59
CA GLU A 310 -8.37 -2.10 -9.45
C GLU A 310 -9.13 -2.37 -10.73
N THR A 311 -9.80 -1.34 -11.25
CA THR A 311 -10.49 -1.42 -12.55
C THR A 311 -10.26 -0.14 -13.35
N PHE A 312 -10.25 -0.29 -14.68
CA PHE A 312 -10.00 0.81 -15.60
C PHE A 312 -11.11 0.89 -16.65
N GLY A 313 -11.90 1.95 -16.60
CA GLY A 313 -12.93 2.26 -17.59
C GLY A 313 -12.38 3.19 -18.67
N SER A 314 -12.57 2.83 -19.94
CA SER A 314 -12.08 3.58 -21.10
C SER A 314 -13.18 3.88 -22.11
N THR A 315 -13.11 5.08 -22.71
CA THR A 315 -13.92 5.45 -23.90
C THR A 315 -13.24 5.05 -25.22
N GLY A 316 -12.04 4.48 -25.16
CA GLY A 316 -11.21 4.11 -26.31
C GLY A 316 -11.44 2.67 -26.80
N LYS A 317 -10.33 1.97 -27.03
CA LYS A 317 -10.31 0.57 -27.50
C LYS A 317 -10.42 -0.43 -26.35
N GLY A 318 -10.33 0.02 -25.10
CA GLY A 318 -10.28 -0.86 -23.93
C GLY A 318 -9.05 -1.76 -23.99
N TYR A 319 -7.92 -1.21 -24.44
CA TYR A 319 -6.65 -1.92 -24.55
C TYR A 319 -5.49 -0.92 -24.54
N VAL A 320 -4.53 -1.13 -23.65
CA VAL A 320 -3.36 -0.26 -23.49
C VAL A 320 -2.13 -0.79 -24.20
N ARG A 321 -1.26 0.12 -24.63
CA ARG A 321 0.08 -0.15 -25.15
C ARG A 321 1.07 0.74 -24.43
N GLU A 322 2.31 0.27 -24.35
CA GLU A 322 3.41 1.10 -23.87
C GLU A 322 3.61 2.29 -24.82
N ASP A 323 3.67 3.50 -24.27
CA ASP A 323 3.97 4.74 -24.98
C ASP A 323 4.63 5.75 -24.01
N LEU A 324 5.09 6.88 -24.55
CA LEU A 324 5.74 7.98 -23.82
C LEU A 324 7.07 7.57 -23.17
N GLU A 325 7.70 8.52 -22.48
CA GLU A 325 8.96 8.26 -21.80
C GLU A 325 8.73 7.45 -20.51
N CYS A 326 9.47 6.34 -20.36
CA CYS A 326 9.42 5.52 -19.15
C CYS A 326 9.99 6.28 -17.94
N SER A 327 9.24 6.28 -16.84
CA SER A 327 9.65 6.84 -15.56
C SER A 327 9.70 5.80 -14.42
N HIS A 328 8.92 4.72 -14.49
CA HIS A 328 8.85 3.69 -13.45
C HIS A 328 9.79 2.52 -13.73
N TYR A 329 10.43 2.03 -12.67
CA TYR A 329 11.35 0.91 -12.69
C TYR A 329 11.19 0.09 -11.42
N MET A 330 11.41 -1.22 -11.50
CA MET A 330 11.40 -2.09 -10.33
C MET A 330 12.44 -3.19 -10.51
N LYS A 331 13.09 -3.61 -9.42
CA LYS A 331 13.97 -4.77 -9.49
C LYS A 331 13.12 -6.03 -9.67
N ASN A 332 13.54 -6.93 -10.56
CA ASN A 332 12.88 -8.22 -10.71
C ASN A 332 13.00 -9.01 -9.39
N PHE A 333 11.87 -9.43 -8.82
CA PHE A 333 11.82 -10.00 -7.47
C PHE A 333 12.67 -11.27 -7.34
N ASP A 334 12.54 -12.16 -8.33
CA ASP A 334 13.21 -13.48 -8.33
C ASP A 334 14.64 -13.46 -8.86
N VAL A 335 15.16 -12.28 -9.26
CA VAL A 335 16.50 -12.21 -9.84
C VAL A 335 17.56 -12.40 -8.76
N GLY A 336 18.37 -13.44 -8.92
CA GLY A 336 19.57 -13.67 -8.11
C GLY A 336 20.70 -12.70 -8.42
N HIS A 337 21.91 -13.02 -7.96
CA HIS A 337 23.10 -12.22 -8.26
C HIS A 337 23.47 -12.31 -9.75
N VAL A 338 23.58 -11.16 -10.41
CA VAL A 338 24.03 -11.04 -11.81
C VAL A 338 25.35 -10.24 -11.85
N PRO A 339 26.44 -10.81 -12.40
CA PRO A 339 27.74 -10.13 -12.44
C PRO A 339 27.73 -8.98 -13.46
N LEU A 340 27.73 -7.75 -12.95
CA LEU A 340 27.83 -6.55 -13.79
C LEU A 340 29.29 -6.23 -14.14
N ARG A 341 29.55 -5.74 -15.36
CA ARG A 341 30.88 -5.25 -15.78
C ARG A 341 31.05 -3.75 -15.62
N LEU A 342 29.97 -2.98 -15.82
CA LEU A 342 30.01 -1.51 -15.77
C LEU A 342 30.03 -1.01 -14.30
N PRO A 343 31.07 -0.27 -13.87
CA PRO A 343 31.16 0.22 -12.49
C PRO A 343 29.96 1.08 -12.06
N ARG A 344 29.47 1.95 -12.95
CA ARG A 344 28.26 2.77 -12.66
C ARG A 344 26.99 1.94 -12.51
N ALA A 345 26.85 0.83 -13.24
CA ALA A 345 25.70 -0.08 -13.06
C ALA A 345 25.75 -0.79 -11.71
N LYS A 346 26.95 -1.19 -11.25
CA LYS A 346 27.14 -1.74 -9.90
C LYS A 346 26.77 -0.72 -8.82
N GLN A 347 27.26 0.51 -8.95
CA GLN A 347 26.95 1.59 -8.01
C GLN A 347 25.44 1.85 -7.96
N LEU A 348 24.80 2.01 -9.12
CA LEU A 348 23.37 2.25 -9.19
C LEU A 348 22.56 1.09 -8.62
N LEU A 349 22.95 -0.16 -8.89
CA LEU A 349 22.29 -1.33 -8.30
C LEU A 349 22.42 -1.36 -6.76
N ALA A 350 23.58 -0.95 -6.22
CA ALA A 350 23.74 -0.81 -4.77
C ALA A 350 22.79 0.26 -4.20
N THR A 351 22.67 1.42 -4.87
CA THR A 351 21.69 2.44 -4.51
C THR A 351 20.26 1.90 -4.54
N ILE A 352 19.88 1.16 -5.60
CA ILE A 352 18.56 0.54 -5.70
C ILE A 352 18.31 -0.46 -4.58
N ASN A 353 19.25 -1.37 -4.30
CA ASN A 353 19.10 -2.36 -3.24
C ASN A 353 18.96 -1.72 -1.86
N ASN A 354 19.71 -0.64 -1.57
CA ASN A 354 19.72 0.01 -0.27
C ASN A 354 18.47 0.87 -0.01
N ASN A 355 17.86 1.43 -1.06
CA ASN A 355 16.77 2.40 -0.93
C ASN A 355 15.40 1.85 -1.31
N PHE A 356 15.34 0.89 -2.24
CA PHE A 356 14.08 0.36 -2.76
C PHE A 356 13.98 -1.16 -2.62
N SER A 357 15.11 -1.88 -2.59
CA SER A 357 15.13 -3.35 -2.64
C SER A 357 14.36 -3.86 -3.88
N THR A 358 13.16 -4.41 -3.68
CA THR A 358 12.24 -4.89 -4.72
C THR A 358 11.03 -4.00 -4.91
N LEU A 359 10.90 -2.91 -4.14
CA LEU A 359 9.87 -1.89 -4.36
C LEU A 359 10.16 -1.10 -5.65
N ALA A 360 9.09 -0.59 -6.27
CA ALA A 360 9.21 0.22 -7.47
C ALA A 360 9.75 1.63 -7.13
N PHE A 361 10.46 2.22 -8.07
CA PHE A 361 11.03 3.56 -7.97
C PHE A 361 10.91 4.30 -9.30
N CYS A 362 11.15 5.61 -9.28
CA CYS A 362 11.19 6.41 -10.50
C CYS A 362 12.50 7.22 -10.60
N ARG A 363 12.73 7.84 -11.76
CA ARG A 363 13.92 8.68 -11.99
C ARG A 363 14.05 9.82 -10.99
N ARG A 364 12.95 10.50 -10.65
CA ARG A 364 12.95 11.57 -9.62
C ARG A 364 13.45 11.09 -8.27
N TYR A 365 13.21 9.83 -7.90
CA TYR A 365 13.70 9.28 -6.63
C TYR A 365 15.21 9.07 -6.66
N LEU A 366 15.77 8.63 -7.80
CA LEU A 366 17.22 8.57 -7.99
C LEU A 366 17.84 9.97 -7.96
N ASP A 367 17.21 10.96 -8.60
CA ASP A 367 17.65 12.36 -8.59
C ASP A 367 17.68 12.91 -7.15
N ARG A 368 16.65 12.64 -6.34
CA ARG A 368 16.58 13.03 -4.91
C ARG A 368 17.71 12.40 -4.08
N LEU A 369 18.16 11.19 -4.43
CA LEU A 369 19.29 10.52 -3.79
C LEU A 369 20.66 11.04 -4.26
N GLY A 370 20.68 12.00 -5.19
CA GLY A 370 21.91 12.60 -5.72
C GLY A 370 22.57 11.79 -6.84
N GLU A 371 21.89 10.77 -7.38
CA GLU A 371 22.37 10.05 -8.55
C GLU A 371 22.36 10.97 -9.77
N THR A 372 23.43 10.96 -10.56
CA THR A 372 23.52 11.78 -11.78
C THR A 372 24.08 10.95 -12.93
N LYS A 373 23.70 11.30 -14.17
CA LYS A 373 24.17 10.63 -15.41
C LYS A 373 23.99 9.10 -15.35
N TYR A 374 22.94 8.62 -14.67
CA TYR A 374 22.69 7.21 -14.40
C TYR A 374 21.89 6.50 -15.51
N LEU A 375 21.30 7.22 -16.48
CA LEU A 375 20.40 6.62 -17.47
C LEU A 375 21.02 5.45 -18.25
N MET A 376 22.29 5.53 -18.62
CA MET A 376 22.99 4.42 -19.29
C MET A 376 23.21 3.23 -18.35
N ALA A 377 23.49 3.49 -17.07
CA ALA A 377 23.60 2.45 -16.06
C ALA A 377 22.24 1.78 -15.80
N LEU A 378 21.17 2.56 -15.71
CA LEU A 378 19.80 2.07 -15.55
C LEU A 378 19.36 1.23 -16.75
N LYS A 379 19.64 1.70 -17.97
CA LYS A 379 19.42 0.91 -19.19
C LYS A 379 20.19 -0.41 -19.15
N ASN A 380 21.45 -0.40 -18.72
CA ASN A 380 22.22 -1.64 -18.59
C ASN A 380 21.58 -2.62 -17.59
N LEU A 381 21.09 -2.14 -16.44
CA LEU A 381 20.36 -2.98 -15.48
C LEU A 381 19.09 -3.59 -16.11
N CYS A 382 18.39 -2.82 -16.94
CA CYS A 382 17.23 -3.30 -17.69
C CYS A 382 17.62 -4.36 -18.73
N ASP A 383 18.63 -4.09 -19.56
CA ASP A 383 19.12 -5.01 -20.59
C ASP A 383 19.62 -6.33 -19.99
N THR A 384 20.12 -6.31 -18.75
CA THR A 384 20.55 -7.51 -18.01
C THR A 384 19.43 -8.25 -17.26
N GLY A 385 18.20 -7.73 -17.29
CA GLY A 385 17.05 -8.34 -16.59
C GLY A 385 17.10 -8.23 -15.06
N ILE A 386 17.94 -7.36 -14.50
CA ILE A 386 17.99 -7.12 -13.05
C ILE A 386 16.86 -6.18 -12.64
N VAL A 387 16.63 -5.15 -13.46
CA VAL A 387 15.57 -4.16 -13.30
C VAL A 387 14.63 -4.31 -14.48
N GLN A 388 13.33 -4.16 -14.26
CA GLN A 388 12.32 -4.06 -15.29
C GLN A 388 11.85 -2.61 -15.41
N ALA A 389 11.70 -2.15 -16.64
CA ALA A 389 11.09 -0.86 -16.96
C ALA A 389 9.56 -1.04 -17.05
N TYR A 390 8.81 -0.08 -16.49
CA TYR A 390 7.36 -0.03 -16.54
C TYR A 390 6.96 1.28 -17.23
N PRO A 391 6.94 1.32 -18.57
CA PRO A 391 6.53 2.51 -19.29
C PRO A 391 5.04 2.82 -19.09
N PRO A 392 4.62 4.08 -19.32
CA PRO A 392 3.22 4.47 -19.32
C PRO A 392 2.35 3.59 -20.22
N LEU A 393 1.19 3.21 -19.72
CA LEU A 393 0.24 2.34 -20.43
C LEU A 393 -0.91 3.18 -20.98
N CYS A 394 -1.00 3.26 -22.31
CA CYS A 394 -1.84 4.21 -23.02
C CYS A 394 -2.90 3.51 -23.90
N ASP A 395 -4.17 3.89 -23.78
CA ASP A 395 -5.18 3.61 -24.80
C ASP A 395 -5.01 4.64 -25.96
N SER A 396 -5.98 4.67 -26.86
CA SER A 396 -5.97 5.45 -28.09
C SER A 396 -6.02 6.94 -27.76
N LYS A 397 -5.05 7.70 -28.25
CA LYS A 397 -5.01 9.16 -28.07
C LYS A 397 -6.38 9.81 -28.36
N GLY A 398 -6.83 10.64 -27.43
CA GLY A 398 -8.15 11.28 -27.46
C GLY A 398 -9.26 10.51 -26.74
N SER A 399 -8.99 9.29 -26.25
CA SER A 399 -9.86 8.63 -25.27
C SER A 399 -9.61 9.15 -23.85
N TYR A 400 -10.50 8.78 -22.95
CA TYR A 400 -10.42 9.07 -21.53
C TYR A 400 -10.45 7.75 -20.76
N VAL A 401 -9.59 7.64 -19.75
CA VAL A 401 -9.51 6.50 -18.84
C VAL A 401 -9.72 6.99 -17.42
N SER A 402 -10.56 6.30 -16.65
CA SER A 402 -10.69 6.41 -15.19
C SER A 402 -10.26 5.10 -14.51
N GLN A 403 -9.79 5.21 -13.27
CA GLN A 403 -9.37 4.14 -12.37
C GLN A 403 -9.90 4.38 -10.95
N PHE A 404 -10.28 3.30 -10.29
CA PHE A 404 -10.43 3.23 -8.83
C PHE A 404 -9.81 1.93 -8.35
N GLU A 405 -9.32 1.95 -7.12
CA GLU A 405 -8.62 0.81 -6.55
C GLU A 405 -8.66 0.77 -5.03
N HIS A 406 -8.72 -0.45 -4.48
CA HIS A 406 -8.43 -0.71 -3.08
C HIS A 406 -7.58 -1.96 -2.87
N THR A 407 -6.65 -1.88 -1.93
CA THR A 407 -6.11 -3.07 -1.24
C THR A 407 -7.17 -3.70 -0.34
N ILE A 408 -7.38 -5.01 -0.51
CA ILE A 408 -8.16 -5.86 0.37
C ILE A 408 -7.26 -6.94 1.01
N LEU A 409 -7.66 -7.42 2.17
CA LEU A 409 -7.04 -8.55 2.86
C LEU A 409 -8.08 -9.64 3.11
N LEU A 410 -7.79 -10.85 2.65
CA LEU A 410 -8.63 -12.03 2.84
C LEU A 410 -8.31 -12.71 4.18
N ARG A 411 -8.74 -12.10 5.29
CA ARG A 411 -8.47 -12.62 6.64
C ARG A 411 -9.21 -13.95 6.86
N PRO A 412 -8.74 -14.80 7.79
CA PRO A 412 -9.41 -16.05 8.14
C PRO A 412 -10.89 -15.90 8.51
N THR A 413 -11.28 -14.82 9.19
CA THR A 413 -12.65 -14.61 9.70
C THR A 413 -13.50 -13.67 8.85
N CYS A 414 -12.89 -12.81 8.03
CA CYS A 414 -13.58 -11.79 7.25
C CYS A 414 -12.72 -11.28 6.09
N LYS A 415 -13.32 -10.48 5.21
CA LYS A 415 -12.59 -9.66 4.23
C LYS A 415 -12.48 -8.25 4.78
N GLU A 416 -11.28 -7.68 4.78
CA GLU A 416 -11.08 -6.27 5.17
C GLU A 416 -10.68 -5.45 3.95
N VAL A 417 -11.46 -4.43 3.60
CA VAL A 417 -11.09 -3.41 2.61
C VAL A 417 -10.19 -2.39 3.31
N ILE A 418 -8.92 -2.77 3.44
CA ILE A 418 -7.87 -2.12 4.21
C ILE A 418 -7.82 -0.60 3.95
N SER A 419 -7.89 -0.23 2.68
CA SER A 419 -7.69 1.14 2.21
C SER A 419 -8.97 1.97 2.07
N ARG A 420 -10.14 1.40 2.42
CA ARG A 420 -11.42 2.13 2.38
C ARG A 420 -11.34 3.37 3.27
N GLY A 421 -11.95 4.46 2.82
CA GLY A 421 -12.16 5.68 3.60
C GLY A 421 -13.57 6.25 3.42
N GLU A 422 -13.83 7.43 3.98
CA GLU A 422 -15.10 8.14 3.78
C GLU A 422 -15.26 8.69 2.34
N ASP A 423 -14.18 8.68 1.56
CA ASP A 423 -14.04 9.39 0.30
C ASP A 423 -14.25 8.55 -0.96
N TYR A 424 -13.96 7.24 -0.89
CA TYR A 424 -14.35 6.22 -1.86
C TYR A 424 -14.13 4.82 -1.29
#